data_AF-A0A2M9K6D4-F1
#
_entry.id   AF-A0A2M9K6D4-F1
#
_cell.length_a   1.000
_cell.length_b   1.000
_cell.length_c   1.000
_cell.angle_alpha   90.00
_cell.angle_beta   90.00
_cell.angle_gamma   90.00
#
_symmetry.space_group_name_H-M   'P 1'
#
loop_
_entity.id
_entity.type
_entity.pdbx_description
1 polymer ?
#
loop_
_entity_poly.entity_id
_entity_poly.type
_entity_poly.pdbx_seq_one_letter_code
_entity_poly.pdbx_strand_id
1 'polypeptide(L)'
;MATFSAGQQIHRAVPPQRRALESAGADTPRIGHETARGRHVPPVAPSGEHVREETVGGSPAADGDTFRPAEAGETPRERHPSVFVLDRHGAPLQPCHPARARKLLGKGRAVVARHTPFVIRLKDRTIAESTVEGVELGIDPGSRHTGIAVFTATGGERRGRFAVRLDHRGAQIRRKLQQRSDFRRGRRTRNLRYRAPRHDNRARREGWLAPSLRHRVDTTVAWVDRLARWAPVTAVHVESVAFDTHAISSGGPLEGAEYQHGTLHGTEVREYLRTKWKRACGYCGATDVPLNVDHVRPTSRGGSDRVSNLVLACVPCNQEKTNRPVEEFARAKTRAARILAQAKVPLRDAAAVNATRWALRRALEARLPTHGASGGRTRWNRIRNHLPKTHTLDALAVGELGAVTETVNRVLIAGCTGRGTHARTRSDAYGFPRLRLPRRKRFFGFMTGDLVRACVPDGKNAGTHTGRVAVRASGSFAVRTQSGLFTARHTRFRLLQRADGYAYQATSEGRPGYLVPRP
;
A
#
# COMPACT_ATOMS: atom_id res chain seq x y z
N MET A 1 17.50 75.26 32.75
CA MET A 1 16.49 76.12 32.08
C MET A 1 15.67 75.21 31.19
N ALA A 2 14.52 74.77 31.67
CA ALA A 2 13.20 75.40 31.46
C ALA A 2 12.42 74.59 30.41
N THR A 3 11.53 73.78 30.96
CA THR A 3 10.36 73.10 30.42
C THR A 3 9.53 73.91 29.42
N PHE A 4 8.98 73.25 28.40
CA PHE A 4 7.60 73.47 27.94
C PHE A 4 6.98 72.16 27.44
N SER A 5 5.73 71.98 27.81
CA SER A 5 4.81 70.86 27.53
C SER A 5 3.47 71.43 27.05
N ALA A 6 2.65 70.54 26.45
CA ALA A 6 1.24 70.67 26.00
C ALA A 6 1.03 71.19 24.55
N GLY A 7 0.09 70.70 23.74
CA GLY A 7 -1.06 69.78 23.93
C GLY A 7 -1.51 69.13 22.60
N GLN A 8 -2.03 67.90 22.65
CA GLN A 8 -3.45 67.47 22.53
C GLN A 8 -4.04 67.42 21.10
N GLN A 9 -4.52 66.24 20.68
CA GLN A 9 -5.91 66.02 20.24
C GLN A 9 -6.30 64.51 20.07
N ILE A 10 -7.12 64.02 21.00
CA ILE A 10 -8.37 63.22 20.93
C ILE A 10 -8.63 62.17 19.81
N HIS A 11 -8.88 60.93 20.28
CA HIS A 11 -9.66 59.78 19.79
C HIS A 11 -10.37 59.75 18.41
N ARG A 12 -10.26 58.60 17.70
CA ARG A 12 -11.44 57.76 17.32
C ARG A 12 -11.07 56.36 16.78
N ALA A 13 -11.72 55.37 17.39
CA ALA A 13 -12.16 54.05 16.91
C ALA A 13 -11.68 53.53 15.53
N VAL A 14 -10.95 52.41 15.55
CA VAL A 14 -10.95 51.44 14.44
C VAL A 14 -12.00 50.37 14.77
N PRO A 15 -13.05 50.19 13.95
CA PRO A 15 -14.21 49.36 14.28
C PRO A 15 -13.87 47.85 14.32
N PRO A 16 -14.63 47.05 15.09
CA PRO A 16 -14.45 45.60 15.13
C PRO A 16 -14.78 44.99 13.77
N GLN A 17 -13.91 44.10 13.28
CA GLN A 17 -14.24 43.24 12.14
C GLN A 17 -15.47 42.40 12.51
N ARG A 18 -16.56 42.63 11.78
CA ARG A 18 -17.84 41.94 11.89
C ARG A 18 -17.64 40.42 11.74
N ARG A 19 -18.25 39.65 12.65
CA ARG A 19 -18.58 38.24 12.39
C ARG A 19 -19.51 38.18 11.18
N ALA A 20 -19.08 37.53 10.11
CA ALA A 20 -19.99 37.13 9.03
C ALA A 20 -20.63 35.79 9.42
N LEU A 21 -21.91 35.92 9.76
CA LEU A 21 -23.06 35.01 9.61
C LEU A 21 -22.80 33.57 9.13
N GLU A 22 -23.42 32.68 9.88
CA GLU A 22 -23.72 31.29 9.57
C GLU A 22 -24.33 31.13 8.18
N SER A 23 -23.96 30.03 7.51
CA SER A 23 -24.91 29.28 6.68
C SER A 23 -25.04 27.91 7.32
N ALA A 24 -26.16 27.70 8.01
CA ALA A 24 -26.63 26.39 8.42
C ALA A 24 -26.84 25.50 7.17
N GLY A 25 -26.67 24.20 7.35
CA GLY A 25 -26.69 23.21 6.28
C GLY A 25 -28.08 22.90 5.73
N ALA A 26 -28.08 22.18 4.60
CA ALA A 26 -29.25 21.51 4.05
C ALA A 26 -29.02 19.98 4.14
N ASP A 27 -29.79 19.39 5.06
CA ASP A 27 -30.52 18.12 4.93
C ASP A 27 -29.80 16.76 5.11
N THR A 28 -29.86 16.33 6.37
CA THR A 28 -30.34 15.07 6.96
C THR A 28 -31.32 14.21 6.12
N PRO A 29 -31.50 12.92 6.47
CA PRO A 29 -32.71 12.60 7.25
C PRO A 29 -32.44 11.71 8.48
N ARG A 30 -32.99 12.14 9.61
CA ARG A 30 -33.45 11.28 10.71
C ARG A 30 -34.83 10.75 10.32
N ILE A 31 -35.14 9.52 10.70
CA ILE A 31 -36.26 9.17 11.57
C ILE A 31 -35.90 7.81 12.18
N GLY A 32 -35.84 7.78 13.51
CA GLY A 32 -35.88 6.54 14.27
C GLY A 32 -37.32 6.26 14.70
N HIS A 33 -37.61 4.99 14.96
CA HIS A 33 -38.60 4.63 15.95
C HIS A 33 -37.98 3.59 16.88
N GLU A 34 -37.80 4.04 18.11
CA GLU A 34 -37.61 3.22 19.30
C GLU A 34 -38.96 2.58 19.66
N THR A 35 -38.93 1.31 20.04
CA THR A 35 -39.80 0.80 21.12
C THR A 35 -39.02 -0.23 21.93
N ALA A 36 -38.90 0.06 23.21
CA ALA A 36 -38.23 -0.70 24.24
C ALA A 36 -39.02 -1.96 24.66
N ARG A 37 -38.28 -2.92 25.26
CA ARG A 37 -38.62 -3.93 26.30
C ARG A 37 -37.48 -4.96 26.24
N GLY A 38 -36.53 -5.06 27.16
CA GLY A 38 -36.70 -5.24 28.60
C GLY A 38 -36.93 -6.72 28.90
N ARG A 39 -35.89 -7.47 29.30
CA ARG A 39 -35.90 -8.47 30.40
C ARG A 39 -34.68 -9.41 30.43
N HIS A 40 -34.12 -9.50 31.64
CA HIS A 40 -33.56 -10.67 32.34
C HIS A 40 -32.36 -11.45 31.78
N VAL A 41 -31.24 -11.20 32.44
CA VAL A 41 -30.21 -12.19 32.83
C VAL A 41 -30.79 -13.10 33.92
N PRO A 42 -30.48 -14.41 33.90
CA PRO A 42 -30.26 -15.15 35.13
C PRO A 42 -28.83 -15.75 35.19
N PRO A 43 -28.28 -15.91 36.40
CA PRO A 43 -26.95 -16.49 36.63
C PRO A 43 -27.02 -18.01 36.82
N VAL A 44 -26.03 -18.75 36.34
CA VAL A 44 -25.70 -20.08 36.87
C VAL A 44 -24.18 -20.22 36.89
N ALA A 45 -23.65 -20.42 38.09
CA ALA A 45 -22.28 -20.82 38.37
C ALA A 45 -22.25 -22.35 38.67
N PRO A 46 -21.15 -22.91 39.15
CA PRO A 46 -20.26 -23.80 38.44
C PRO A 46 -20.44 -25.28 38.80
N SER A 47 -20.06 -26.19 37.91
CA SER A 47 -19.78 -27.59 38.27
C SER A 47 -18.35 -27.92 37.86
N GLY A 48 -17.47 -27.93 38.86
CA GLY A 48 -16.20 -28.64 38.74
C GLY A 48 -16.43 -30.13 38.90
N GLU A 49 -15.65 -30.93 38.19
CA GLU A 49 -15.28 -32.26 38.64
C GLU A 49 -13.80 -32.49 38.35
N HIS A 50 -13.11 -32.81 39.43
CA HIS A 50 -11.74 -33.31 39.49
C HIS A 50 -11.73 -34.80 39.19
N VAL A 51 -10.89 -35.25 38.26
CA VAL A 51 -10.26 -36.59 38.30
C VAL A 51 -8.84 -36.39 37.74
N ARG A 52 -7.83 -36.21 38.59
CA ARG A 52 -6.94 -37.20 39.21
C ARG A 52 -6.13 -38.02 38.20
N GLU A 53 -4.86 -37.63 38.13
CA GLU A 53 -3.63 -38.29 37.70
C GLU A 53 -3.69 -39.78 37.34
N GLU A 54 -3.11 -40.12 36.18
CA GLU A 54 -2.24 -41.29 36.07
C GLU A 54 -1.07 -40.98 35.13
N THR A 55 0.12 -41.06 35.69
CA THR A 55 1.42 -40.89 35.04
C THR A 55 1.86 -42.25 34.52
N VAL A 56 2.00 -42.42 33.21
CA VAL A 56 2.82 -43.51 32.65
C VAL A 56 3.70 -42.95 31.53
N GLY A 57 5.00 -43.16 31.70
CA GLY A 57 6.06 -42.65 30.85
C GLY A 57 6.08 -43.24 29.45
N GLY A 58 6.57 -42.44 28.52
CA GLY A 58 6.92 -42.85 27.16
C GLY A 58 7.62 -41.70 26.46
N SER A 59 8.92 -41.84 26.23
CA SER A 59 9.81 -40.91 25.54
C SER A 59 9.21 -40.38 24.22
N PRO A 60 9.37 -39.08 23.86
CA PRO A 60 8.82 -38.57 22.63
C PRO A 60 9.63 -39.07 21.43
N ALA A 61 8.94 -39.78 20.55
CA ALA A 61 9.42 -40.12 19.22
C ALA A 61 9.72 -38.85 18.42
N ALA A 62 10.78 -38.94 17.62
CA ALA A 62 11.24 -37.89 16.73
C ALA A 62 10.26 -37.65 15.57
N ASP A 63 9.27 -36.78 15.77
CA ASP A 63 8.54 -36.15 14.68
C ASP A 63 9.29 -34.90 14.22
N GLY A 64 10.41 -35.15 13.55
CA GLY A 64 10.93 -34.20 12.58
C GLY A 64 9.96 -34.20 11.40
N ASP A 65 9.16 -33.14 11.28
CA ASP A 65 8.27 -32.87 10.14
C ASP A 65 9.10 -32.74 8.85
N THR A 66 9.52 -33.88 8.30
CA THR A 66 10.14 -33.99 7.00
C THR A 66 9.08 -33.71 5.96
N PHE A 67 9.16 -32.50 5.41
CA PHE A 67 8.46 -32.02 4.23
C PHE A 67 8.33 -33.15 3.18
N ARG A 68 7.17 -33.81 3.12
CA ARG A 68 6.78 -34.60 1.94
C ARG A 68 6.31 -33.62 0.85
N PRO A 69 6.85 -33.67 -0.37
CA PRO A 69 6.29 -32.90 -1.48
C PRO A 69 4.85 -33.37 -1.68
N ALA A 70 3.89 -32.46 -1.50
CA ALA A 70 2.50 -32.73 -1.82
C ALA A 70 2.38 -33.05 -3.32
N GLU A 71 1.50 -33.99 -3.64
CA GLU A 71 1.15 -34.45 -4.98
C GLU A 71 0.94 -33.29 -5.96
N ALA A 72 1.33 -33.52 -7.22
CA ALA A 72 1.44 -32.52 -8.28
C ALA A 72 0.14 -31.72 -8.49
N GLY A 73 0.08 -30.50 -7.93
CA GLY A 73 -0.94 -29.52 -8.29
C GLY A 73 -0.67 -28.97 -9.69
N GLU A 74 -1.68 -28.95 -10.55
CA GLU A 74 -1.57 -28.35 -11.88
C GLU A 74 -1.22 -26.85 -11.78
N THR A 75 -0.37 -26.37 -12.70
CA THR A 75 -0.08 -24.94 -12.78
C THR A 75 -1.34 -24.16 -13.20
N PRO A 76 -1.63 -23.02 -12.56
CA PRO A 76 -2.82 -22.24 -12.89
C PRO A 76 -2.80 -21.75 -14.34
N ARG A 77 -3.97 -21.78 -15.00
CA ARG A 77 -4.09 -21.30 -16.38
C ARG A 77 -4.04 -19.77 -16.43
N GLU A 78 -3.20 -19.21 -17.30
CA GLU A 78 -3.14 -17.76 -17.50
C GLU A 78 -4.26 -17.27 -18.43
N ARG A 79 -4.94 -16.18 -18.02
CA ARG A 79 -6.01 -15.53 -18.79
C ARG A 79 -5.75 -14.04 -18.99
N HIS A 80 -6.39 -13.45 -19.99
CA HIS A 80 -6.44 -11.98 -20.08
C HIS A 80 -7.28 -11.41 -18.94
N PRO A 81 -6.92 -10.22 -18.40
CA PRO A 81 -7.75 -9.55 -17.39
C PRO A 81 -9.17 -9.33 -17.90
N SER A 82 -10.14 -9.60 -17.04
CA SER A 82 -11.56 -9.39 -17.29
C SER A 82 -11.86 -7.90 -17.45
N VAL A 83 -12.92 -7.62 -18.22
CA VAL A 83 -13.49 -6.29 -18.41
C VAL A 83 -14.63 -6.11 -17.42
N PHE A 84 -14.60 -5.00 -16.70
CA PHE A 84 -15.68 -4.61 -15.81
C PHE A 84 -16.92 -4.20 -16.61
N VAL A 85 -18.09 -4.60 -16.12
CA VAL A 85 -19.36 -4.39 -16.79
C VAL A 85 -20.31 -3.69 -15.83
N LEU A 86 -20.95 -2.64 -16.32
CA LEU A 86 -22.03 -1.95 -15.64
C LEU A 86 -23.35 -2.19 -16.38
N ASP A 87 -24.45 -2.21 -15.65
CA ASP A 87 -25.78 -2.25 -16.20
C ASP A 87 -26.20 -0.90 -16.82
N ARG A 88 -27.42 -0.81 -17.36
CA ARG A 88 -27.98 0.43 -17.94
C ARG A 88 -27.86 1.65 -17.01
N HIS A 89 -28.05 1.45 -15.72
CA HIS A 89 -28.09 2.50 -14.69
C HIS A 89 -26.73 2.74 -14.02
N GLY A 90 -25.72 1.94 -14.33
CA GLY A 90 -24.37 2.06 -13.77
C GLY A 90 -24.11 1.16 -12.56
N ALA A 91 -25.01 0.24 -12.24
CA ALA A 91 -24.80 -0.78 -11.22
C ALA A 91 -23.79 -1.83 -11.70
N PRO A 92 -22.87 -2.31 -10.84
CA PRO A 92 -21.85 -3.27 -11.24
C PRO A 92 -22.43 -4.66 -11.52
N LEU A 93 -22.05 -5.24 -12.66
CA LEU A 93 -22.38 -6.61 -13.07
C LEU A 93 -21.13 -7.50 -13.03
N GLN A 94 -21.34 -8.81 -13.18
CA GLN A 94 -20.24 -9.77 -13.24
C GLN A 94 -19.23 -9.38 -14.34
N PRO A 95 -17.92 -9.25 -14.01
CA PRO A 95 -16.89 -8.99 -15.02
C PRO A 95 -16.88 -10.06 -16.10
N CYS A 96 -16.57 -9.68 -17.34
CA CYS A 96 -16.60 -10.59 -18.48
C CYS A 96 -15.27 -10.66 -19.23
N HIS A 97 -15.08 -11.73 -20.00
CA HIS A 97 -13.90 -11.89 -20.83
C HIS A 97 -13.80 -10.79 -21.91
N PRO A 98 -12.60 -10.26 -22.24
CA PRO A 98 -12.43 -9.21 -23.25
C PRO A 98 -13.06 -9.51 -24.61
N ALA A 99 -13.11 -10.79 -25.02
CA ALA A 99 -13.79 -11.19 -26.26
C ALA A 99 -15.30 -10.90 -26.22
N ARG A 100 -15.96 -11.14 -25.07
CA ARG A 100 -17.39 -10.83 -24.89
C ARG A 100 -17.62 -9.32 -24.89
N ALA A 101 -16.76 -8.55 -24.22
CA ALA A 101 -16.81 -7.09 -24.25
C ALA A 101 -16.69 -6.53 -25.68
N ARG A 102 -15.76 -7.04 -26.50
CA ARG A 102 -15.64 -6.67 -27.92
C ARG A 102 -16.91 -6.99 -28.71
N LYS A 103 -17.50 -8.17 -28.54
CA LYS A 103 -18.77 -8.55 -29.20
C LYS A 103 -19.91 -7.60 -28.81
N LEU A 104 -20.03 -7.23 -27.53
CA LEU A 104 -21.07 -6.32 -27.04
C LEU A 104 -20.91 -4.90 -27.60
N LEU A 105 -19.68 -4.40 -27.67
CA LEU A 105 -19.37 -3.10 -28.26
C LEU A 105 -19.61 -3.10 -29.78
N GLY A 106 -19.17 -4.15 -30.48
CA GLY A 106 -19.35 -4.28 -31.94
C GLY A 106 -20.83 -4.35 -32.35
N LYS A 107 -21.67 -4.98 -31.53
CA LYS A 107 -23.14 -5.02 -31.72
C LYS A 107 -23.87 -3.76 -31.24
N GLY A 108 -23.16 -2.74 -30.74
CA GLY A 108 -23.78 -1.49 -30.26
C GLY A 108 -24.56 -1.60 -28.95
N ARG A 109 -24.57 -2.78 -28.30
CA ARG A 109 -25.29 -3.08 -27.04
C ARG A 109 -24.62 -2.51 -25.80
N ALA A 110 -23.35 -2.15 -25.89
CA ALA A 110 -22.59 -1.53 -24.82
C ALA A 110 -21.92 -0.22 -25.27
N VAL A 111 -21.57 0.63 -24.31
CA VAL A 111 -20.73 1.81 -24.49
C VAL A 111 -19.52 1.74 -23.58
N VAL A 112 -18.43 2.39 -23.97
CA VAL A 112 -17.26 2.56 -23.09
C VAL A 112 -17.62 3.58 -22.01
N ALA A 113 -17.72 3.11 -20.77
CA ALA A 113 -17.92 3.98 -19.61
C ALA A 113 -16.59 4.54 -19.10
N ARG A 114 -15.50 3.78 -19.28
CA ARG A 114 -14.16 4.17 -18.83
C ARG A 114 -13.07 3.44 -19.62
N HIS A 115 -11.93 4.12 -19.83
CA HIS A 115 -10.81 3.55 -20.58
C HIS A 115 -9.76 2.84 -19.70
N THR A 116 -9.49 3.31 -18.47
CA THR A 116 -8.50 2.68 -17.59
C THR A 116 -8.83 2.78 -16.09
N PRO A 117 -9.15 1.67 -15.40
CA PRO A 117 -9.43 0.34 -15.96
C PRO A 117 -10.53 0.39 -17.04
N PHE A 118 -10.52 -0.57 -17.97
CA PHE A 118 -11.51 -0.60 -19.04
C PHE A 118 -12.85 -1.08 -18.48
N VAL A 119 -13.89 -0.25 -18.63
CA VAL A 119 -15.24 -0.52 -18.12
C VAL A 119 -16.23 -0.25 -19.24
N ILE A 120 -17.11 -1.20 -19.49
CA ILE A 120 -18.25 -1.04 -20.40
C ILE A 120 -19.54 -0.90 -19.61
N ARG A 121 -20.53 -0.20 -20.19
CA ARG A 121 -21.89 -0.10 -19.67
C ARG A 121 -22.85 -0.65 -20.72
N LEU A 122 -23.70 -1.60 -20.33
CA LEU A 122 -24.77 -2.13 -21.18
C LEU A 122 -25.86 -1.08 -21.37
N LYS A 123 -26.55 -1.09 -22.52
CA LYS A 123 -27.65 -0.16 -22.79
C LYS A 123 -29.03 -0.77 -22.50
N ASP A 124 -29.09 -2.09 -22.56
CA ASP A 124 -30.29 -2.88 -22.80
C ASP A 124 -30.51 -3.94 -21.71
N ARG A 125 -29.79 -3.84 -20.58
CA ARG A 125 -29.88 -4.81 -19.50
C ARG A 125 -29.69 -4.15 -18.15
N THR A 126 -30.46 -4.60 -17.17
CA THR A 126 -30.35 -4.19 -15.76
C THR A 126 -29.72 -5.29 -14.89
N ILE A 127 -29.36 -4.93 -13.66
CA ILE A 127 -28.87 -5.92 -12.68
C ILE A 127 -29.92 -6.97 -12.31
N ALA A 128 -31.20 -6.60 -12.24
CA ALA A 128 -32.29 -7.54 -11.92
C ALA A 128 -32.44 -8.66 -12.97
N GLU A 129 -32.10 -8.37 -14.22
CA GLU A 129 -32.12 -9.30 -15.36
C GLU A 129 -30.80 -10.08 -15.52
N SER A 130 -29.89 -9.98 -14.55
CA SER A 130 -28.53 -10.50 -14.65
C SER A 130 -28.18 -11.39 -13.46
N THR A 131 -27.56 -12.53 -13.73
CA THR A 131 -26.94 -13.36 -12.70
C THR A 131 -25.62 -12.72 -12.28
N VAL A 132 -25.47 -12.44 -10.99
CA VAL A 132 -24.28 -11.83 -10.40
C VAL A 132 -23.82 -12.68 -9.22
N GLU A 133 -22.78 -13.48 -9.43
CA GLU A 133 -22.17 -14.30 -8.37
C GLU A 133 -21.34 -13.46 -7.40
N GLY A 134 -20.79 -12.33 -7.89
CA GLY A 134 -19.90 -11.48 -7.12
C GLY A 134 -18.43 -11.76 -7.40
N VAL A 135 -17.58 -10.90 -6.83
CA VAL A 135 -16.13 -11.06 -6.80
C VAL A 135 -15.61 -10.68 -5.41
N GLU A 136 -14.45 -11.20 -5.06
CA GLU A 136 -13.74 -10.83 -3.85
C GLU A 136 -12.43 -10.13 -4.18
N LEU A 137 -11.91 -9.39 -3.20
CA LEU A 137 -10.64 -8.68 -3.31
C LEU A 137 -9.60 -9.29 -2.39
N GLY A 138 -8.42 -9.58 -2.91
CA GLY A 138 -7.23 -9.88 -2.13
C GLY A 138 -6.32 -8.67 -2.07
N ILE A 139 -5.75 -8.36 -0.91
CA ILE A 139 -4.87 -7.21 -0.69
C ILE A 139 -3.60 -7.68 0.01
N ASP A 140 -2.46 -7.45 -0.65
CA ASP A 140 -1.11 -7.58 -0.09
C ASP A 140 -0.50 -6.19 0.14
N PRO A 141 -0.51 -5.66 1.38
CA PRO A 141 0.04 -4.34 1.68
C PRO A 141 1.57 -4.37 1.76
N GLY A 142 2.24 -3.82 0.76
CA GLY A 142 3.67 -3.52 0.81
C GLY A 142 4.00 -2.05 1.10
N SER A 143 5.26 -1.78 1.42
CA SER A 143 5.72 -0.44 1.80
C SER A 143 5.80 0.56 0.63
N ARG A 144 6.09 0.04 -0.57
CA ARG A 144 6.22 0.80 -1.83
C ARG A 144 5.08 0.51 -2.79
N HIS A 145 4.60 -0.73 -2.78
CA HIS A 145 3.57 -1.23 -3.68
C HIS A 145 2.54 -2.00 -2.85
N THR A 146 1.27 -1.87 -3.19
CA THR A 146 0.22 -2.76 -2.68
C THR A 146 -0.31 -3.59 -3.85
N GLY A 147 -0.30 -4.90 -3.70
CA GLY A 147 -0.97 -5.80 -4.63
C GLY A 147 -2.45 -5.86 -4.32
N ILE A 148 -3.28 -5.79 -5.36
CA ILE A 148 -4.72 -6.02 -5.25
C ILE A 148 -5.11 -7.01 -6.35
N ALA A 149 -5.73 -8.12 -5.95
CA ALA A 149 -6.29 -9.12 -6.85
C ALA A 149 -7.81 -9.08 -6.77
N VAL A 150 -8.49 -9.13 -7.91
CA VAL A 150 -9.93 -9.36 -8.02
C VAL A 150 -10.11 -10.81 -8.46
N PHE A 151 -10.88 -11.60 -7.73
CA PHE A 151 -11.08 -13.01 -8.03
C PHE A 151 -12.51 -13.48 -7.77
N THR A 152 -12.90 -14.59 -8.39
CA THR A 152 -14.09 -15.35 -8.00
C THR A 152 -13.65 -16.53 -7.14
N ALA A 153 -14.40 -16.84 -6.08
CA ALA A 153 -14.14 -17.98 -5.21
C ALA A 153 -15.35 -18.93 -5.22
N THR A 154 -15.12 -20.21 -5.51
CA THR A 154 -16.17 -21.24 -5.56
C THR A 154 -15.60 -22.55 -5.05
N GLY A 155 -16.22 -23.16 -4.02
CA GLY A 155 -15.76 -24.45 -3.49
C GLY A 155 -14.30 -24.47 -3.02
N GLY A 156 -13.78 -23.33 -2.53
CA GLY A 156 -12.36 -23.20 -2.15
C GLY A 156 -11.39 -22.98 -3.31
N GLU A 157 -11.85 -23.00 -4.56
CA GLU A 157 -11.04 -22.62 -5.72
C GLU A 157 -11.13 -21.13 -6.01
N ARG A 158 -9.99 -20.51 -6.38
CA ARG A 158 -9.94 -19.11 -6.80
C ARG A 158 -9.55 -18.97 -8.27
N ARG A 159 -10.24 -18.06 -8.96
CA ARG A 159 -9.94 -17.66 -10.34
C ARG A 159 -9.67 -16.16 -10.41
N GLY A 160 -8.43 -15.79 -10.70
CA GLY A 160 -8.02 -14.40 -10.90
C GLY A 160 -8.74 -13.77 -12.08
N ARG A 161 -9.38 -12.62 -11.85
CA ARG A 161 -10.14 -11.87 -12.87
C ARG A 161 -9.44 -10.57 -13.26
N PHE A 162 -8.81 -9.89 -12.32
CA PHE A 162 -8.12 -8.63 -12.58
C PHE A 162 -7.04 -8.40 -11.52
N ALA A 163 -5.93 -7.75 -11.87
CA ALA A 163 -4.85 -7.47 -10.94
C ALA A 163 -4.39 -6.01 -11.03
N VAL A 164 -4.13 -5.40 -9.88
CA VAL A 164 -3.65 -4.03 -9.74
C VAL A 164 -2.43 -3.99 -8.83
N ARG A 165 -1.34 -3.39 -9.32
CA ARG A 165 -0.22 -2.97 -8.47
C ARG A 165 -0.34 -1.47 -8.20
N LEU A 166 -0.66 -1.11 -6.97
CA LEU A 166 -0.76 0.27 -6.53
C LEU A 166 0.62 0.79 -6.11
N ASP A 167 1.20 1.74 -6.85
CA ASP A 167 2.49 2.33 -6.49
C ASP A 167 2.30 3.56 -5.61
N HIS A 168 2.80 3.46 -4.37
CA HIS A 168 2.70 4.50 -3.36
C HIS A 168 3.70 5.63 -3.62
N ARG A 169 3.32 6.86 -3.28
CA ARG A 169 4.21 8.04 -3.29
C ARG A 169 4.74 8.41 -1.89
N GLY A 170 4.73 7.48 -0.94
CA GLY A 170 5.13 7.71 0.45
C GLY A 170 6.55 8.31 0.58
N ALA A 171 7.51 7.82 -0.20
CA ALA A 171 8.87 8.37 -0.23
C ALA A 171 8.93 9.82 -0.75
N GLN A 172 8.10 10.17 -1.74
CA GLN A 172 8.01 11.54 -2.24
C GLN A 172 7.38 12.47 -1.20
N ILE A 173 6.34 12.01 -0.49
CA ILE A 173 5.70 12.76 0.60
C ILE A 173 6.73 13.04 1.70
N ARG A 174 7.48 12.03 2.12
CA ARG A 174 8.54 12.19 3.13
C ARG A 174 9.58 13.23 2.70
N ARG A 175 10.09 13.16 1.47
CA ARG A 175 11.04 14.15 0.95
C ARG A 175 10.49 15.57 0.99
N LYS A 176 9.23 15.77 0.59
CA LYS A 176 8.57 17.09 0.65
C LYS A 176 8.39 17.60 2.09
N LEU A 177 8.08 16.70 3.02
CA LEU A 177 7.97 17.05 4.45
C LEU A 177 9.32 17.44 5.05
N GLN A 178 10.39 16.73 4.67
CA GLN A 178 11.76 17.05 5.07
C GLN A 178 12.16 18.43 4.55
N GLN A 179 11.99 18.66 3.24
CA GLN A 179 12.26 19.95 2.61
C GLN A 179 11.52 21.11 3.31
N ARG A 180 10.22 20.91 3.64
CA ARG A 180 9.44 21.89 4.41
C ARG A 180 9.97 22.11 5.83
N SER A 181 10.52 21.08 6.46
CA SER A 181 11.18 21.18 7.77
C SER A 181 12.46 22.00 7.67
N ASP A 182 13.27 21.74 6.65
CA ASP A 182 14.56 22.41 6.43
C ASP A 182 14.36 23.89 6.12
N PHE A 183 13.38 24.24 5.29
CA PHE A 183 13.02 25.65 5.07
C PHE A 183 12.59 26.38 6.34
N ARG A 184 11.81 25.71 7.22
CA ARG A 184 11.42 26.29 8.51
C ARG A 184 12.63 26.47 9.43
N ARG A 185 13.54 25.50 9.45
CA ARG A 185 14.80 25.58 10.21
C ARG A 185 15.66 26.73 9.69
N GLY A 186 15.87 26.82 8.39
CA GLY A 186 16.64 27.89 7.74
C GLY A 186 16.04 29.29 7.94
N ARG A 187 14.71 29.41 7.99
CA ARG A 187 14.05 30.69 8.35
C ARG A 187 14.29 31.05 9.81
N ARG A 188 14.22 30.07 10.73
CA ARG A 188 14.49 30.30 12.15
C ARG A 188 15.95 30.72 12.38
N THR A 189 16.90 30.02 11.77
CA THR A 189 18.32 30.32 11.92
C THR A 189 18.75 31.61 11.23
N ARG A 190 18.05 32.12 10.22
CA ARG A 190 18.43 33.39 9.57
C ARG A 190 17.65 34.60 10.10
N ASN A 191 16.34 34.45 10.31
CA ASN A 191 15.45 35.60 10.48
C ASN A 191 14.74 35.65 11.83
N LEU A 192 14.64 34.52 12.56
CA LEU A 192 13.76 34.41 13.74
C LEU A 192 14.46 33.74 14.94
N ARG A 193 15.78 33.97 15.11
CA ARG A 193 16.56 33.38 16.21
C ARG A 193 16.01 33.76 17.59
N TYR A 194 15.56 35.01 17.72
CA TYR A 194 14.98 35.58 18.94
C TYR A 194 13.65 34.94 19.37
N ARG A 195 12.96 34.19 18.49
CA ARG A 195 11.65 33.62 18.83
C ARG A 195 11.80 32.31 19.62
N ALA A 196 11.22 32.23 20.81
CA ALA A 196 11.17 31.01 21.61
C ALA A 196 10.64 29.80 20.81
N PRO A 197 11.17 28.58 21.04
CA PRO A 197 10.58 27.35 20.51
C PRO A 197 9.16 27.13 21.03
N ARG A 198 8.26 26.60 20.19
CA ARG A 198 6.90 26.20 20.59
C ARG A 198 6.70 24.72 20.29
N HIS A 199 7.03 23.88 21.27
CA HIS A 199 6.99 22.42 21.12
C HIS A 199 5.55 21.89 21.21
N ASP A 200 4.74 22.49 22.07
CA ASP A 200 3.37 22.03 22.39
C ASP A 200 2.37 22.22 21.23
N ASN A 201 2.65 23.16 20.33
CA ASN A 201 1.89 23.36 19.09
C ASN A 201 1.98 22.19 18.09
N ARG A 202 2.66 21.10 18.46
CA ARG A 202 2.88 19.91 17.61
C ARG A 202 2.25 18.65 18.20
N ALA A 203 1.38 18.78 19.20
CA ALA A 203 0.62 17.67 19.75
C ALA A 203 -0.07 16.87 18.63
N ARG A 204 0.11 15.55 18.66
CA ARG A 204 -0.53 14.62 17.73
C ARG A 204 -1.68 13.98 18.45
N ARG A 205 -2.84 13.96 17.80
CA ARG A 205 -4.02 13.27 18.32
C ARG A 205 -3.76 11.76 18.38
N GLU A 206 -4.51 11.07 19.22
CA GLU A 206 -4.51 9.62 19.24
C GLU A 206 -4.87 9.03 17.86
N GLY A 207 -4.22 7.92 17.48
CA GLY A 207 -4.38 7.32 16.16
C GLY A 207 -3.77 8.13 15.01
N TRP A 208 -3.00 9.20 15.28
CA TRP A 208 -2.35 9.98 14.24
C TRP A 208 -1.32 9.15 13.46
N LEU A 209 -1.47 9.14 12.14
CA LEU A 209 -0.50 8.56 11.22
C LEU A 209 0.26 9.66 10.49
N ALA A 210 1.57 9.45 10.30
CA ALA A 210 2.38 10.31 9.46
C ALA A 210 1.80 10.35 8.03
N PRO A 211 1.83 11.51 7.32
CA PRO A 211 1.16 11.64 6.02
C PRO A 211 1.60 10.59 4.97
N SER A 212 2.84 10.10 5.03
CA SER A 212 3.32 9.03 4.15
C SER A 212 2.71 7.66 4.46
N LEU A 213 2.42 7.38 5.74
CA LEU A 213 1.77 6.15 6.19
C LEU A 213 0.27 6.23 5.94
N ARG A 214 -0.36 7.36 6.32
CA ARG A 214 -1.78 7.63 6.07
C ARG A 214 -2.13 7.53 4.59
N HIS A 215 -1.24 8.04 3.73
CA HIS A 215 -1.38 7.93 2.28
C HIS A 215 -1.58 6.49 1.81
N ARG A 216 -0.85 5.52 2.36
CA ARG A 216 -0.96 4.11 1.94
C ARG A 216 -2.35 3.56 2.24
N VAL A 217 -2.82 3.78 3.47
CA VAL A 217 -4.17 3.40 3.92
C VAL A 217 -5.21 4.04 3.00
N ASP A 218 -5.18 5.37 2.86
CA ASP A 218 -6.17 6.11 2.09
C ASP A 218 -6.20 5.68 0.62
N THR A 219 -5.05 5.40 0.00
CA THR A 219 -5.03 4.99 -1.41
C THR A 219 -5.45 3.56 -1.64
N THR A 220 -5.13 2.64 -0.72
CA THR A 220 -5.62 1.26 -0.81
C THR A 220 -7.14 1.23 -0.69
N VAL A 221 -7.70 1.92 0.33
CA VAL A 221 -9.15 2.05 0.50
C VAL A 221 -9.80 2.73 -0.71
N ALA A 222 -9.21 3.80 -1.24
CA ALA A 222 -9.73 4.46 -2.43
C ALA A 222 -9.74 3.55 -3.68
N TRP A 223 -8.87 2.54 -3.74
CA TRP A 223 -8.87 1.54 -4.81
C TRP A 223 -9.90 0.43 -4.59
N VAL A 224 -10.11 0.01 -3.35
CA VAL A 224 -11.23 -0.87 -2.99
C VAL A 224 -12.55 -0.21 -3.38
N ASP A 225 -12.77 1.05 -3.01
CA ASP A 225 -13.97 1.80 -3.41
C ASP A 225 -14.12 1.93 -4.92
N ARG A 226 -13.00 2.03 -5.66
CA ARG A 226 -13.02 2.11 -7.12
C ARG A 226 -13.46 0.79 -7.73
N LEU A 227 -12.89 -0.31 -7.26
CA LEU A 227 -13.22 -1.64 -7.74
C LEU A 227 -14.67 -2.01 -7.40
N ALA A 228 -15.15 -1.69 -6.18
CA ALA A 228 -16.53 -1.88 -5.77
C ALA A 228 -17.55 -1.07 -6.61
N ARG A 229 -17.13 0.06 -7.22
CA ARG A 229 -17.97 0.80 -8.19
C ARG A 229 -18.03 0.15 -9.57
N TRP A 230 -17.15 -0.79 -9.89
CA TRP A 230 -17.04 -1.38 -11.24
C TRP A 230 -17.24 -2.89 -11.25
N ALA A 231 -17.21 -3.54 -10.08
CA ALA A 231 -17.42 -4.94 -9.88
C ALA A 231 -18.27 -5.17 -8.62
N PRO A 232 -19.11 -6.22 -8.60
CA PRO A 232 -19.96 -6.58 -7.46
C PRO A 232 -19.09 -7.23 -6.38
N VAL A 233 -18.38 -6.40 -5.61
CA VAL A 233 -17.45 -6.88 -4.59
C VAL A 233 -18.21 -7.32 -3.34
N THR A 234 -17.99 -8.56 -2.89
CA THR A 234 -18.67 -9.16 -1.74
C THR A 234 -17.82 -9.15 -0.46
N ALA A 235 -16.51 -9.38 -0.58
CA ALA A 235 -15.58 -9.40 0.56
C ALA A 235 -14.16 -8.96 0.20
N VAL A 236 -13.38 -8.65 1.24
CA VAL A 236 -11.96 -8.27 1.15
C VAL A 236 -11.12 -9.19 2.04
N HIS A 237 -10.03 -9.73 1.51
CA HIS A 237 -9.02 -10.48 2.22
C HIS A 237 -7.76 -9.63 2.31
N VAL A 238 -7.28 -9.35 3.51
CA VAL A 238 -6.10 -8.52 3.71
C VAL A 238 -5.02 -9.26 4.48
N GLU A 239 -3.81 -9.26 3.93
CA GLU A 239 -2.65 -9.78 4.65
C GLU A 239 -2.36 -8.90 5.85
N SER A 240 -2.25 -9.54 7.02
CA SER A 240 -2.00 -8.89 8.28
C SER A 240 -0.63 -9.36 8.78
N VAL A 241 0.41 -8.62 8.39
CA VAL A 241 1.78 -8.89 8.81
C VAL A 241 1.90 -8.58 10.30
N ALA A 242 2.07 -9.61 11.13
CA ALA A 242 2.32 -9.48 12.56
C ALA A 242 3.83 -9.45 12.79
N PHE A 243 4.43 -8.26 12.83
CA PHE A 243 5.69 -8.08 13.56
C PHE A 243 5.58 -6.77 14.33
N ASP A 244 5.61 -6.80 15.66
CA ASP A 244 5.75 -5.55 16.40
C ASP A 244 7.19 -5.06 16.29
N THR A 245 7.49 -4.29 15.23
CA THR A 245 8.84 -3.74 15.02
C THR A 245 9.32 -2.85 16.16
N HIS A 246 8.41 -2.28 16.95
CA HIS A 246 8.77 -1.47 18.11
C HIS A 246 9.18 -2.37 19.26
N ALA A 247 8.38 -3.37 19.63
CA ALA A 247 8.75 -4.38 20.63
C ALA A 247 10.08 -5.09 20.26
N ILE A 248 10.23 -5.47 18.99
CA ILE A 248 11.43 -6.13 18.43
C ILE A 248 12.67 -5.22 18.48
N SER A 249 12.52 -3.90 18.33
CA SER A 249 13.65 -2.95 18.33
C SER A 249 14.03 -2.47 19.72
N SER A 250 13.07 -2.43 20.65
CA SER A 250 13.28 -2.01 22.04
C SER A 250 14.18 -2.99 22.80
N GLY A 251 14.23 -4.26 22.38
CA GLY A 251 15.18 -5.26 22.87
C GLY A 251 14.83 -5.78 24.25
N GLY A 252 13.65 -6.41 24.40
CA GLY A 252 13.39 -7.26 25.57
C GLY A 252 14.33 -8.49 25.56
N PRO A 253 14.65 -9.05 26.74
CA PRO A 253 15.46 -10.26 26.82
C PRO A 253 14.74 -11.40 26.07
N LEU A 254 15.45 -12.10 25.19
CA LEU A 254 14.97 -13.32 24.55
C LEU A 254 15.40 -14.49 25.44
N GLU A 255 14.52 -15.03 26.26
CA GLU A 255 14.86 -16.13 27.20
C GLU A 255 14.76 -17.51 26.53
N GLY A 256 15.53 -18.49 27.03
CA GLY A 256 15.90 -19.72 26.31
C GLY A 256 14.77 -20.48 25.60
N ALA A 257 13.60 -20.66 26.24
CA ALA A 257 12.45 -21.36 25.63
C ALA A 257 11.80 -20.57 24.48
N GLU A 258 11.90 -19.24 24.49
CA GLU A 258 11.43 -18.37 23.40
C GLU A 258 12.28 -18.51 22.13
N TYR A 259 13.54 -18.92 22.31
CA TYR A 259 14.54 -19.13 21.26
C TYR A 259 14.30 -20.44 20.47
N GLN A 260 13.81 -21.48 21.15
CA GLN A 260 13.64 -22.84 20.61
C GLN A 260 12.18 -23.23 20.35
N HIS A 261 11.21 -22.80 21.19
CA HIS A 261 9.84 -23.34 21.19
C HIS A 261 8.72 -22.31 20.99
N GLY A 262 9.03 -21.07 20.59
CA GLY A 262 8.07 -20.22 19.89
C GLY A 262 7.02 -19.53 20.76
N THR A 263 7.46 -18.60 21.61
CA THR A 263 6.58 -17.48 21.97
C THR A 263 6.29 -16.63 20.72
N LEU A 264 5.14 -15.95 20.69
CA LEU A 264 4.78 -15.06 19.57
C LEU A 264 5.92 -14.06 19.26
N HIS A 265 6.60 -13.57 20.30
CA HIS A 265 7.73 -12.66 20.17
C HIS A 265 8.96 -13.31 19.48
N GLY A 266 9.36 -14.52 19.90
CA GLY A 266 10.49 -15.24 19.29
C GLY A 266 10.26 -15.62 17.83
N THR A 267 9.04 -16.01 17.46
CA THR A 267 8.66 -16.31 16.06
C THR A 267 8.66 -15.05 15.18
N GLU A 268 8.20 -13.92 15.72
CA GLU A 268 8.23 -12.62 15.02
C GLU A 268 9.66 -12.12 14.77
N VAL A 269 10.55 -12.20 15.76
CA VAL A 269 11.98 -11.83 15.61
C VAL A 269 12.66 -12.72 14.57
N ARG A 270 12.40 -14.03 14.58
CA ARG A 270 13.01 -14.97 13.64
C ARG A 270 12.58 -14.71 12.20
N GLU A 271 11.30 -14.45 11.94
CA GLU A 271 10.82 -14.15 10.60
C GLU A 271 11.24 -12.74 10.13
N TYR A 272 11.34 -11.78 11.06
CA TYR A 272 12.00 -10.49 10.80
C TYR A 272 13.45 -10.69 10.33
N LEU A 273 14.23 -11.52 11.03
CA LEU A 273 15.61 -11.83 10.67
C LEU A 273 15.70 -12.61 9.36
N ARG A 274 14.79 -13.55 9.10
CA ARG A 274 14.67 -14.24 7.80
C ARG A 274 14.43 -13.27 6.65
N THR A 275 13.59 -12.26 6.85
CA THR A 275 13.36 -11.22 5.85
C THR A 275 14.63 -10.38 5.65
N LYS A 276 15.26 -9.93 6.74
CA LYS A 276 16.45 -9.07 6.72
C LYS A 276 17.67 -9.73 6.09
N TRP A 277 17.85 -11.02 6.34
CA TRP A 277 18.99 -11.82 5.87
C TRP A 277 18.63 -12.67 4.64
N LYS A 278 17.47 -12.43 4.02
CA LYS A 278 17.00 -13.12 2.81
C LYS A 278 17.03 -14.65 2.92
N ARG A 279 16.70 -15.17 4.10
CA ARG A 279 16.73 -16.62 4.43
C ARG A 279 18.10 -17.26 4.14
N ALA A 280 19.17 -16.49 4.23
CA ALA A 280 20.54 -16.95 4.09
C ALA A 280 21.33 -16.73 5.38
N CYS A 281 22.37 -17.51 5.59
CA CYS A 281 23.34 -17.29 6.64
C CYS A 281 24.01 -15.91 6.44
N GLY A 282 23.91 -15.01 7.40
CA GLY A 282 24.54 -13.69 7.35
C GLY A 282 26.06 -13.72 7.39
N TYR A 283 26.64 -14.86 7.79
CA TYR A 283 28.08 -15.08 7.74
C TYR A 283 28.51 -15.62 6.38
N CYS A 284 28.14 -16.85 6.01
CA CYS A 284 28.64 -17.54 4.80
C CYS A 284 27.74 -17.40 3.57
N GLY A 285 26.49 -16.96 3.72
CA GLY A 285 25.54 -16.82 2.61
C GLY A 285 24.79 -18.10 2.23
N ALA A 286 25.01 -19.23 2.91
CA ALA A 286 24.30 -20.48 2.65
C ALA A 286 22.78 -20.30 2.77
N THR A 287 22.02 -20.83 1.81
CA THR A 287 20.56 -20.95 1.80
C THR A 287 20.16 -22.39 2.05
N ASP A 288 18.88 -22.63 2.35
CA ASP A 288 18.29 -23.98 2.44
C ASP A 288 18.95 -24.91 3.48
N VAL A 289 19.58 -24.32 4.49
CA VAL A 289 20.14 -25.00 5.66
C VAL A 289 19.41 -24.57 6.93
N PRO A 290 19.46 -25.37 8.02
CA PRO A 290 19.01 -24.91 9.32
C PRO A 290 19.75 -23.64 9.76
N LEU A 291 18.98 -22.56 9.99
CA LEU A 291 19.50 -21.25 10.40
C LEU A 291 19.06 -20.93 11.82
N ASN A 292 20.02 -20.68 12.69
CA ASN A 292 19.87 -20.20 14.06
C ASN A 292 19.93 -18.67 14.10
N VAL A 293 19.46 -18.09 15.19
CA VAL A 293 19.73 -16.68 15.51
C VAL A 293 21.05 -16.63 16.28
N ASP A 294 21.93 -15.70 15.92
CA ASP A 294 23.22 -15.46 16.58
C ASP A 294 23.40 -13.96 16.86
N HIS A 295 24.17 -13.64 17.90
CA HIS A 295 24.52 -12.29 18.28
C HIS A 295 25.84 -11.86 17.63
N VAL A 296 25.78 -10.79 16.84
CA VAL A 296 26.94 -10.18 16.17
C VAL A 296 28.02 -9.80 17.19
N ARG A 297 27.64 -9.14 18.29
CA ARG A 297 28.40 -9.04 19.54
C ARG A 297 27.78 -10.01 20.55
N PRO A 298 28.48 -11.06 21.00
CA PRO A 298 27.98 -12.05 21.95
C PRO A 298 27.52 -11.45 23.27
N THR A 299 26.48 -12.04 23.88
CA THR A 299 25.93 -11.60 25.19
C THR A 299 26.98 -11.63 26.29
N SER A 300 27.84 -12.65 26.31
CA SER A 300 28.97 -12.76 27.25
C SER A 300 29.97 -11.60 27.17
N ARG A 301 29.98 -10.87 26.05
CA ARG A 301 30.77 -9.65 25.85
C ARG A 301 29.91 -8.40 25.86
N GLY A 302 28.75 -8.40 26.50
CA GLY A 302 27.83 -7.25 26.59
C GLY A 302 27.01 -6.98 25.33
N GLY A 303 26.78 -7.99 24.51
CA GLY A 303 25.84 -7.95 23.39
C GLY A 303 24.40 -7.76 23.83
N SER A 304 23.63 -6.94 23.10
CA SER A 304 22.19 -6.74 23.35
C SER A 304 21.34 -7.69 22.51
N ASP A 305 20.13 -8.02 22.96
CA ASP A 305 19.11 -8.73 22.17
C ASP A 305 18.39 -7.86 21.12
N ARG A 306 18.81 -6.59 20.98
CA ARG A 306 18.29 -5.74 19.92
C ARG A 306 18.58 -6.38 18.57
N VAL A 307 17.58 -6.34 17.68
CA VAL A 307 17.71 -6.83 16.30
C VAL A 307 18.84 -6.21 15.48
N SER A 308 19.36 -5.05 15.90
CA SER A 308 20.58 -4.47 15.33
C SER A 308 21.85 -5.28 15.59
N ASN A 309 21.80 -6.19 16.56
CA ASN A 309 22.87 -7.09 16.99
C ASN A 309 22.59 -8.56 16.65
N LEU A 310 21.48 -8.88 15.96
CA LEU A 310 21.09 -10.25 15.64
C LEU A 310 21.27 -10.59 14.14
N VAL A 311 21.67 -11.82 13.86
CA VAL A 311 21.87 -12.37 12.51
C VAL A 311 21.36 -13.80 12.40
N LEU A 312 21.01 -14.24 11.19
CA LEU A 312 20.80 -15.67 10.92
C LEU A 312 22.13 -16.36 10.63
N ALA A 313 22.46 -17.42 11.35
CA ALA A 313 23.69 -18.18 11.18
C ALA A 313 23.37 -19.66 10.94
N CYS A 314 24.03 -20.30 9.97
CA CYS A 314 23.98 -21.76 9.90
C CYS A 314 24.70 -22.37 11.12
N VAL A 315 24.37 -23.62 11.45
CA VAL A 315 24.95 -24.32 12.60
C VAL A 315 26.49 -24.26 12.60
N PRO A 316 27.21 -24.55 11.49
CA PRO A 316 28.67 -24.50 11.48
C PRO A 316 29.23 -23.11 11.77
N CYS A 317 28.69 -22.06 11.14
CA CYS A 317 29.19 -20.69 11.38
C CYS A 317 28.90 -20.21 12.80
N ASN A 318 27.75 -20.59 13.37
CA ASN A 318 27.40 -20.24 14.75
C ASN A 318 28.36 -20.88 15.75
N GLN A 319 28.65 -22.18 15.57
CA GLN A 319 29.59 -22.92 16.40
C GLN A 319 31.02 -22.40 16.25
N GLU A 320 31.46 -22.14 15.01
CA GLU A 320 32.79 -21.61 14.74
C GLU A 320 32.95 -20.23 15.38
N LYS A 321 31.98 -19.31 15.21
CA LYS A 321 32.06 -17.97 15.79
C LYS A 321 32.10 -18.02 17.32
N THR A 322 31.29 -18.86 17.95
CA THR A 322 31.17 -18.98 19.41
C THR A 322 31.01 -17.60 20.08
N ASN A 323 31.73 -17.34 21.18
CA ASN A 323 31.78 -16.08 21.91
C ASN A 323 32.67 -14.98 21.27
N ARG A 324 33.06 -15.12 20.01
CA ARG A 324 33.84 -14.08 19.30
C ARG A 324 32.91 -13.04 18.67
N PRO A 325 33.21 -11.73 18.79
CA PRO A 325 32.51 -10.70 18.05
C PRO A 325 32.80 -10.84 16.55
N VAL A 326 31.90 -10.32 15.71
CA VAL A 326 32.01 -10.46 14.25
C VAL A 326 33.32 -9.92 13.69
N GLU A 327 33.90 -8.92 14.33
CA GLU A 327 35.19 -8.31 13.98
C GLU A 327 36.36 -9.29 14.15
N GLU A 328 36.30 -10.19 15.13
CA GLU A 328 37.30 -11.24 15.38
C GLU A 328 37.03 -12.50 14.56
N PHE A 329 35.76 -12.81 14.30
CA PHE A 329 35.37 -13.99 13.52
C PHE A 329 35.55 -13.82 12.02
N ALA A 330 35.19 -12.65 11.47
CA ALA A 330 35.29 -12.42 10.05
C ALA A 330 36.75 -12.13 9.65
N ARG A 331 37.38 -13.08 8.97
CA ARG A 331 38.77 -13.00 8.48
C ARG A 331 39.12 -11.70 7.72
N ALA A 332 38.13 -11.06 7.09
CA ALA A 332 38.30 -9.80 6.37
C ALA A 332 37.47 -8.67 7.02
N LYS A 333 38.12 -7.53 7.29
CA LYS A 333 37.47 -6.31 7.83
C LYS A 333 36.30 -5.83 6.98
N THR A 334 36.37 -5.98 5.66
CA THR A 334 35.29 -5.64 4.71
C THR A 334 34.06 -6.51 4.92
N ARG A 335 34.24 -7.80 5.24
CA ARG A 335 33.14 -8.73 5.54
C ARG A 335 32.49 -8.41 6.88
N ALA A 336 33.28 -8.14 7.92
CA ALA A 336 32.77 -7.66 9.21
C ALA A 336 31.95 -6.39 9.06
N ALA A 337 32.48 -5.38 8.36
CA ALA A 337 31.81 -4.11 8.09
C ALA A 337 30.49 -4.30 7.34
N ARG A 338 30.44 -5.21 6.36
CA ARG A 338 29.21 -5.55 5.63
C ARG A 338 28.16 -6.18 6.54
N ILE A 339 28.55 -7.10 7.42
CA ILE A 339 27.64 -7.76 8.37
C ILE A 339 27.10 -6.73 9.37
N LEU A 340 27.97 -5.90 9.95
CA LEU A 340 27.58 -4.81 10.86
C LEU A 340 26.66 -3.80 10.19
N ALA A 341 26.95 -3.42 8.94
CA ALA A 341 26.11 -2.51 8.18
C ALA A 341 24.72 -3.14 7.95
N GLN A 342 24.66 -4.39 7.47
CA GLN A 342 23.41 -5.13 7.24
C GLN A 342 22.61 -5.31 8.54
N ALA A 343 23.28 -5.63 9.65
CA ALA A 343 22.66 -5.74 10.97
C ALA A 343 22.08 -4.40 11.44
N LYS A 344 22.70 -3.27 11.12
CA LYS A 344 22.16 -1.94 11.43
C LYS A 344 21.07 -1.47 10.48
N VAL A 345 20.84 -2.12 9.33
CA VAL A 345 19.76 -1.74 8.41
C VAL A 345 18.40 -1.94 9.09
N PRO A 346 17.64 -0.87 9.37
CA PRO A 346 16.28 -1.03 9.87
C PRO A 346 15.39 -1.53 8.73
N LEU A 347 14.47 -2.48 9.02
CA LEU A 347 13.41 -2.85 8.08
C LEU A 347 12.33 -1.76 8.04
N ARG A 348 12.70 -0.59 7.51
CA ARG A 348 11.80 0.57 7.35
C ARG A 348 10.54 0.20 6.57
N ASP A 349 10.70 -0.71 5.62
CA ASP A 349 9.62 -1.18 4.78
C ASP A 349 8.61 -2.00 5.61
N ALA A 350 9.07 -2.96 6.42
CA ALA A 350 8.23 -3.75 7.33
C ALA A 350 7.58 -2.88 8.41
N ALA A 351 8.36 -2.03 9.10
CA ALA A 351 7.85 -1.14 10.14
C ALA A 351 6.73 -0.22 9.62
N ALA A 352 6.87 0.23 8.38
CA ALA A 352 5.88 1.11 7.79
C ALA A 352 4.60 0.37 7.36
N VAL A 353 4.67 -0.94 7.04
CA VAL A 353 3.47 -1.78 6.81
C VAL A 353 2.78 -2.06 8.15
N ASN A 354 3.54 -2.46 9.17
CA ASN A 354 3.03 -2.81 10.50
C ASN A 354 2.37 -1.61 11.18
N ALA A 355 2.97 -0.42 11.10
CA ALA A 355 2.39 0.82 11.61
C ALA A 355 1.05 1.20 10.96
N THR A 356 0.74 0.66 9.77
CA THR A 356 -0.52 0.91 9.07
C THR A 356 -1.51 -0.25 9.13
N ARG A 357 -1.12 -1.42 9.67
CA ARG A 357 -1.90 -2.67 9.64
C ARG A 357 -3.32 -2.48 10.18
N TRP A 358 -3.43 -2.05 11.43
CA TRP A 358 -4.72 -1.89 12.10
C TRP A 358 -5.56 -0.76 11.50
N ALA A 359 -4.91 0.34 11.12
CA ALA A 359 -5.58 1.45 10.48
C ALA A 359 -6.15 1.06 9.10
N LEU A 360 -5.42 0.24 8.33
CA LEU A 360 -5.87 -0.28 7.04
C LEU A 360 -7.03 -1.26 7.24
N ARG A 361 -6.86 -2.26 8.12
CA ARG A 361 -7.90 -3.25 8.44
C ARG A 361 -9.21 -2.57 8.84
N ARG A 362 -9.17 -1.68 9.85
CA ARG A 362 -10.36 -0.95 10.31
C ARG A 362 -11.01 -0.13 9.21
N ALA A 363 -10.20 0.49 8.35
CA ALA A 363 -10.71 1.28 7.23
C ALA A 363 -11.35 0.42 6.13
N LEU A 364 -10.94 -0.84 5.97
CA LEU A 364 -11.55 -1.81 5.06
C LEU A 364 -12.82 -2.43 5.66
N GLU A 365 -12.80 -2.79 6.94
CA GLU A 365 -13.96 -3.30 7.70
C GLU A 365 -15.13 -2.30 7.68
N ALA A 366 -14.82 -1.01 7.67
CA ALA A 366 -15.83 0.05 7.52
C ALA A 366 -16.46 0.14 6.11
N ARG A 367 -15.99 -0.65 5.13
CA ARG A 367 -16.49 -0.65 3.74
C ARG A 367 -17.14 -1.96 3.35
N LEU A 368 -16.48 -3.06 3.65
CA LEU A 368 -16.85 -4.39 3.19
C LEU A 368 -16.48 -5.44 4.25
N PRO A 369 -17.18 -6.59 4.27
CA PRO A 369 -16.74 -7.76 5.03
C PRO A 369 -15.26 -8.03 4.77
N THR A 370 -14.46 -8.02 5.84
CA THR A 370 -13.00 -8.07 5.74
C THR A 370 -12.42 -9.22 6.55
N HIS A 371 -11.65 -10.09 5.89
CA HIS A 371 -10.99 -11.25 6.48
C HIS A 371 -9.48 -11.04 6.56
N GLY A 372 -8.89 -11.48 7.66
CA GLY A 372 -7.44 -11.45 7.85
C GLY A 372 -6.77 -12.73 7.42
N ALA A 373 -5.56 -12.60 6.88
CA ALA A 373 -4.64 -13.73 6.77
C ALA A 373 -3.28 -13.40 7.40
N SER A 374 -2.54 -14.43 7.78
CA SER A 374 -1.13 -14.31 8.14
C SER A 374 -0.26 -14.44 6.88
N GLY A 375 0.90 -13.77 6.88
CA GLY A 375 1.85 -13.90 5.76
C GLY A 375 2.40 -15.32 5.59
N GLY A 376 2.44 -16.11 6.68
CA GLY A 376 2.76 -17.55 6.63
C GLY A 376 1.76 -18.33 5.78
N ARG A 377 0.45 -18.09 5.98
CA ARG A 377 -0.62 -18.70 5.18
C ARG A 377 -0.54 -18.26 3.72
N THR A 378 -0.34 -16.96 3.44
CA THR A 378 -0.16 -16.45 2.07
C THR A 378 1.00 -17.16 1.37
N ARG A 379 2.15 -17.30 2.04
CA ARG A 379 3.32 -17.99 1.50
C ARG A 379 3.02 -19.46 1.20
N TRP A 380 2.35 -20.16 2.12
CA TRP A 380 2.00 -21.57 1.96
C TRP A 380 1.07 -21.77 0.76
N ASN A 381 -0.01 -20.99 0.67
CA ASN A 381 -0.92 -21.00 -0.47
C ASN A 381 -0.18 -20.74 -1.79
N ARG A 382 0.73 -19.76 -1.81
CA ARG A 382 1.51 -19.41 -3.01
C ARG A 382 2.39 -20.57 -3.48
N ILE A 383 3.11 -21.23 -2.56
CA ILE A 383 4.01 -22.35 -2.88
C ILE A 383 3.19 -23.56 -3.37
N ARG A 384 2.12 -23.91 -2.65
CA ARG A 384 1.23 -25.02 -3.01
C ARG A 384 0.59 -24.84 -4.39
N ASN A 385 0.32 -23.61 -4.80
CA ASN A 385 -0.30 -23.29 -6.09
C ASN A 385 0.71 -22.88 -7.17
N HIS A 386 2.01 -23.15 -6.96
CA HIS A 386 3.08 -22.88 -7.93
C HIS A 386 3.13 -21.44 -8.46
N LEU A 387 2.77 -20.46 -7.62
CA LEU A 387 2.68 -19.06 -8.01
C LEU A 387 4.03 -18.34 -7.83
N PRO A 388 4.52 -17.60 -8.86
CA PRO A 388 5.71 -16.77 -8.71
C PRO A 388 5.47 -15.64 -7.70
N LYS A 389 6.55 -15.18 -7.06
CA LYS A 389 6.47 -14.14 -6.03
C LYS A 389 6.25 -12.76 -6.67
N THR A 390 5.03 -12.26 -6.63
CA THR A 390 4.66 -10.88 -6.97
C THR A 390 3.62 -10.39 -5.96
N HIS A 391 3.54 -9.07 -5.72
CA HIS A 391 2.54 -8.54 -4.79
C HIS A 391 1.09 -8.85 -5.21
N THR A 392 0.80 -8.92 -6.51
CA THR A 392 -0.54 -9.21 -7.02
C THR A 392 -0.90 -10.69 -6.89
N LEU A 393 0.06 -11.60 -7.04
CA LEU A 393 -0.17 -13.03 -6.79
C LEU A 393 -0.14 -13.37 -5.30
N ASP A 394 0.69 -12.70 -4.50
CA ASP A 394 0.63 -12.75 -3.04
C ASP A 394 -0.79 -12.32 -2.61
N ALA A 395 -1.33 -11.22 -3.15
CA ALA A 395 -2.71 -10.77 -2.90
C ALA A 395 -3.78 -11.82 -3.27
N LEU A 396 -3.62 -12.55 -4.40
CA LEU A 396 -4.53 -13.63 -4.79
C LEU A 396 -4.48 -14.82 -3.82
N ALA A 397 -3.33 -15.06 -3.20
CA ALA A 397 -3.08 -16.13 -2.24
C ALA A 397 -3.45 -15.77 -0.77
N VAL A 398 -3.92 -14.54 -0.50
CA VAL A 398 -4.30 -14.10 0.85
C VAL A 398 -5.60 -14.75 1.30
N GLY A 399 -5.59 -15.39 2.46
CA GLY A 399 -6.78 -15.96 3.11
C GLY A 399 -6.81 -17.47 3.06
N GLU A 400 -8.00 -18.03 3.26
CA GLU A 400 -8.24 -19.46 3.12
C GLU A 400 -8.61 -19.80 1.67
N LEU A 401 -7.92 -20.79 1.10
CA LEU A 401 -8.24 -21.36 -0.21
C LEU A 401 -7.67 -22.79 -0.33
N GLY A 402 -8.32 -23.60 -1.15
CA GLY A 402 -7.85 -24.92 -1.56
C GLY A 402 -6.87 -24.81 -2.73
N ALA A 403 -7.30 -24.17 -3.82
CA ALA A 403 -6.53 -24.07 -5.06
C ALA A 403 -6.72 -22.73 -5.80
N VAL A 404 -5.76 -22.36 -6.63
CA VAL A 404 -5.83 -21.27 -7.61
C VAL A 404 -5.81 -21.89 -8.99
N THR A 405 -6.92 -21.82 -9.71
CA THR A 405 -7.06 -22.50 -11.02
C THR A 405 -6.82 -21.57 -12.21
N GLU A 406 -7.01 -20.26 -12.03
CA GLU A 406 -6.72 -19.24 -13.05
C GLU A 406 -5.98 -18.03 -12.47
N THR A 407 -5.04 -17.49 -13.24
CA THR A 407 -4.35 -16.21 -12.98
C THR A 407 -4.52 -15.26 -14.16
N VAL A 408 -4.12 -14.00 -13.99
CA VAL A 408 -4.14 -13.02 -15.08
C VAL A 408 -2.73 -12.79 -15.63
N ASN A 409 -2.59 -12.74 -16.95
CA ASN A 409 -1.30 -12.52 -17.61
C ASN A 409 -0.84 -11.04 -17.60
N ARG A 410 -1.72 -10.11 -17.19
CA ARG A 410 -1.44 -8.68 -17.18
C ARG A 410 -1.89 -7.99 -15.91
N VAL A 411 -1.04 -7.09 -15.43
CA VAL A 411 -1.26 -6.28 -14.23
C VAL A 411 -1.42 -4.82 -14.60
N LEU A 412 -2.43 -4.16 -14.03
CA LEU A 412 -2.55 -2.72 -14.09
C LEU A 412 -1.67 -2.07 -13.02
N ILE A 413 -0.64 -1.35 -13.42
CA ILE A 413 0.13 -0.50 -12.52
C ILE A 413 -0.60 0.83 -12.35
N ALA A 414 -0.99 1.13 -11.11
CA ALA A 414 -1.64 2.38 -10.71
C ALA A 414 -0.67 3.24 -9.90
N GLY A 415 0.08 4.11 -10.59
CA GLY A 415 1.04 5.01 -9.96
C GLY A 415 0.40 6.26 -9.35
N CYS A 416 0.55 6.46 -8.05
CA CYS A 416 0.01 7.64 -7.36
C CYS A 416 0.73 8.94 -7.79
N THR A 417 0.13 9.73 -8.68
CA THR A 417 0.71 11.01 -9.14
C THR A 417 0.22 12.22 -8.32
N GLY A 418 -0.91 12.10 -7.63
CA GLY A 418 -1.55 13.21 -6.92
C GLY A 418 -2.41 14.11 -7.81
N ARG A 419 -3.08 15.10 -7.20
CA ARG A 419 -4.06 15.99 -7.84
C ARG A 419 -3.52 17.41 -8.09
N GLY A 420 -2.25 17.49 -8.51
CA GLY A 420 -1.56 18.75 -8.79
C GLY A 420 -0.80 19.33 -7.59
N THR A 421 -0.53 20.64 -7.65
CA THR A 421 0.23 21.40 -6.63
C THR A 421 -0.61 22.55 -6.09
N HIS A 422 -0.51 22.80 -4.79
CA HIS A 422 -1.05 24.02 -4.15
C HIS A 422 -0.08 25.19 -4.27
N ALA A 423 1.22 24.93 -4.46
CA ALA A 423 2.21 25.96 -4.70
C ALA A 423 1.99 26.57 -6.09
N ARG A 424 1.62 27.85 -6.11
CA ARG A 424 1.38 28.61 -7.35
C ARG A 424 2.65 29.23 -7.89
N THR A 425 3.63 29.53 -7.06
CA THR A 425 4.91 30.05 -7.51
C THR A 425 5.93 28.93 -7.47
N ARG A 426 6.52 28.62 -8.63
CA ARG A 426 7.70 27.76 -8.70
C ARG A 426 8.93 28.63 -8.52
N SER A 427 9.85 28.17 -7.69
CA SER A 427 11.17 28.74 -7.61
C SER A 427 12.13 28.05 -8.58
N ASP A 428 13.25 28.70 -8.87
CA ASP A 428 14.44 28.04 -9.42
C ASP A 428 15.16 27.19 -8.35
N ALA A 429 16.38 26.74 -8.68
CA ALA A 429 17.22 25.94 -7.77
C ALA A 429 17.72 26.74 -6.55
N TYR A 430 17.82 28.07 -6.67
CA TYR A 430 18.30 28.97 -5.62
C TYR A 430 17.18 29.52 -4.72
N GLY A 431 15.92 29.29 -5.10
CA GLY A 431 14.75 29.70 -4.34
C GLY A 431 14.06 30.97 -4.86
N PHE A 432 14.54 31.55 -5.97
CA PHE A 432 13.94 32.74 -6.56
C PHE A 432 12.68 32.39 -7.38
N PRO A 433 11.59 33.18 -7.30
CA PRO A 433 10.40 32.99 -8.10
C PRO A 433 10.70 32.97 -9.60
N ARG A 434 10.41 31.84 -10.28
CA ARG A 434 10.64 31.67 -11.72
C ARG A 434 9.34 31.61 -12.52
N LEU A 435 8.30 30.96 -12.00
CA LEU A 435 7.05 30.75 -12.74
C LEU A 435 5.83 30.84 -11.83
N ARG A 436 4.84 31.65 -12.23
CA ARG A 436 3.54 31.73 -11.57
C ARG A 436 2.50 30.90 -12.32
N LEU A 437 1.98 29.87 -11.65
CA LEU A 437 0.93 29.01 -12.17
C LEU A 437 -0.44 29.72 -12.12
N PRO A 438 -1.26 29.53 -13.18
CA PRO A 438 -2.60 30.11 -13.24
C PRO A 438 -3.51 29.55 -12.15
N ARG A 439 -4.53 30.33 -11.75
CA ARG A 439 -5.56 29.88 -10.80
C ARG A 439 -6.47 28.82 -11.41
N ARG A 440 -6.71 28.92 -12.71
CA ARG A 440 -7.54 28.00 -13.48
C ARG A 440 -6.77 26.71 -13.79
N LYS A 441 -7.36 25.56 -13.44
CA LYS A 441 -6.77 24.23 -13.70
C LYS A 441 -7.13 23.65 -15.08
N ARG A 442 -8.24 24.11 -15.66
CA ARG A 442 -8.78 23.60 -16.92
C ARG A 442 -8.64 24.62 -18.03
N PHE A 443 -8.10 24.23 -19.17
CA PHE A 443 -8.03 25.07 -20.38
C PHE A 443 -8.66 24.30 -21.53
N PHE A 444 -9.52 24.98 -22.31
CA PHE A 444 -10.21 24.42 -23.46
C PHE A 444 -10.97 23.10 -23.17
N GLY A 445 -11.50 22.95 -21.95
CA GLY A 445 -12.20 21.72 -21.54
C GLY A 445 -11.30 20.59 -21.07
N PHE A 446 -9.97 20.75 -21.05
CA PHE A 446 -8.99 19.74 -20.62
C PHE A 446 -8.24 20.14 -19.35
N MET A 447 -7.74 19.15 -18.61
CA MET A 447 -6.84 19.32 -17.47
C MET A 447 -5.56 18.49 -17.65
N THR A 448 -4.42 18.99 -17.16
CA THR A 448 -3.19 18.19 -17.13
C THR A 448 -3.41 16.87 -16.39
N GLY A 449 -3.06 15.77 -17.05
CA GLY A 449 -3.24 14.41 -16.58
C GLY A 449 -4.49 13.71 -17.11
N ASP A 450 -5.37 14.40 -17.86
CA ASP A 450 -6.47 13.77 -18.59
C ASP A 450 -5.90 12.80 -19.63
N LEU A 451 -6.57 11.67 -19.84
CA LEU A 451 -6.26 10.73 -20.91
C LEU A 451 -6.99 11.20 -22.17
N VAL A 452 -6.23 11.40 -23.24
CA VAL A 452 -6.75 11.93 -24.51
C VAL A 452 -6.29 11.05 -25.67
N ARG A 453 -7.05 11.13 -26.76
CA ARG A 453 -6.66 10.64 -28.08
C ARG A 453 -6.43 11.85 -28.97
N ALA A 454 -5.25 11.97 -29.56
CA ALA A 454 -4.95 12.92 -30.62
C ALA A 454 -5.02 12.21 -31.98
N CYS A 455 -5.70 12.83 -32.94
CA CYS A 455 -5.67 12.40 -34.34
C CYS A 455 -4.96 13.48 -35.15
N VAL A 456 -3.80 13.15 -35.69
CA VAL A 456 -2.99 14.02 -36.52
C VAL A 456 -3.06 13.49 -37.95
N PRO A 457 -3.67 14.21 -38.90
CA PRO A 457 -3.83 13.76 -40.27
C PRO A 457 -2.45 13.71 -40.97
N ASP A 458 -1.68 14.80 -40.89
CA ASP A 458 -0.47 14.96 -41.71
C ASP A 458 0.74 15.47 -40.92
N GLY A 459 1.92 15.31 -41.52
CA GLY A 459 3.21 15.81 -41.02
C GLY A 459 4.01 14.77 -40.22
N LYS A 460 5.13 15.21 -39.63
CA LYS A 460 6.11 14.35 -38.91
C LYS A 460 5.49 13.46 -37.81
N ASN A 461 4.36 13.87 -37.26
CA ASN A 461 3.67 13.17 -36.18
C ASN A 461 2.29 12.64 -36.61
N ALA A 462 2.06 12.43 -37.90
CA ALA A 462 0.82 11.85 -38.41
C ALA A 462 0.47 10.53 -37.67
N GLY A 463 -0.82 10.30 -37.48
CA GLY A 463 -1.35 9.11 -36.80
C GLY A 463 -2.19 9.39 -35.57
N THR A 464 -2.62 8.30 -34.92
CA THR A 464 -3.41 8.33 -33.69
C THR A 464 -2.51 8.14 -32.47
N HIS A 465 -2.54 9.12 -31.57
CA HIS A 465 -1.73 9.14 -30.35
C HIS A 465 -2.62 9.09 -29.12
N THR A 466 -2.43 8.11 -28.24
CA THR A 466 -3.17 8.03 -26.96
C THR A 466 -2.22 8.19 -25.79
N GLY A 467 -2.56 9.09 -24.86
CA GLY A 467 -1.71 9.31 -23.69
C GLY A 467 -2.24 10.40 -22.77
N ARG A 468 -1.49 10.67 -21.70
CA ARG A 468 -1.84 11.73 -20.74
C ARG A 468 -1.39 13.09 -21.27
N VAL A 469 -2.29 14.06 -21.23
CA VAL A 469 -2.03 15.40 -21.74
C VAL A 469 -1.42 16.32 -20.69
N ALA A 470 -0.43 17.11 -21.10
CA ALA A 470 0.03 18.30 -20.42
C ALA A 470 -0.60 19.52 -21.10
N VAL A 471 -1.46 20.21 -20.35
CA VAL A 471 -2.26 21.33 -20.85
C VAL A 471 -1.53 22.64 -20.60
N ARG A 472 -1.50 23.51 -21.61
CA ARG A 472 -0.96 24.87 -21.54
C ARG A 472 -2.04 25.90 -21.83
N ALA A 473 -1.91 27.09 -21.25
CA ALA A 473 -2.84 28.19 -21.49
C ALA A 473 -2.87 28.66 -22.95
N SER A 474 -1.77 28.48 -23.68
CA SER A 474 -1.65 28.82 -25.11
C SER A 474 -2.47 27.93 -26.05
N GLY A 475 -3.09 26.84 -25.56
CA GLY A 475 -3.83 25.90 -26.42
C GLY A 475 -2.95 24.89 -27.15
N SER A 476 -1.63 24.92 -26.95
CA SER A 476 -0.68 23.90 -27.40
C SER A 476 -0.47 22.84 -26.32
N PHE A 477 -0.93 21.63 -26.60
CA PHE A 477 -0.92 20.51 -25.65
C PHE A 477 0.15 19.50 -26.01
N ALA A 478 0.81 18.96 -24.98
CA ALA A 478 1.81 17.92 -25.15
C ALA A 478 1.30 16.59 -24.59
N VAL A 479 1.50 15.50 -25.34
CA VAL A 479 1.18 14.13 -24.91
C VAL A 479 2.43 13.29 -25.01
N ARG A 480 2.73 12.55 -23.95
CA ARG A 480 3.79 11.54 -23.98
C ARG A 480 3.19 10.22 -24.46
N THR A 481 3.65 9.75 -25.61
CA THR A 481 3.30 8.46 -26.21
C THR A 481 4.46 7.48 -26.04
N GLN A 482 4.32 6.26 -26.55
CA GLN A 482 5.42 5.29 -26.63
C GLN A 482 6.52 5.73 -27.60
N SER A 483 6.17 6.50 -28.63
CA SER A 483 7.09 7.03 -29.65
C SER A 483 7.79 8.33 -29.28
N GLY A 484 7.44 8.94 -28.13
CA GLY A 484 8.10 10.16 -27.63
C GLY A 484 7.13 11.23 -27.12
N LEU A 485 7.61 12.46 -27.04
CA LEU A 485 6.79 13.61 -26.67
C LEU A 485 6.23 14.25 -27.94
N PHE A 486 4.92 14.21 -28.10
CA PHE A 486 4.20 14.83 -29.19
C PHE A 486 3.51 16.12 -28.71
N THR A 487 3.46 17.17 -29.54
CA THR A 487 2.75 18.41 -29.25
C THR A 487 1.84 18.81 -30.40
N ALA A 488 0.59 19.22 -30.10
CA ALA A 488 -0.35 19.74 -31.09
C ALA A 488 -1.34 20.74 -30.48
N ARG A 489 -2.13 21.40 -31.34
CA ARG A 489 -3.24 22.26 -30.91
C ARG A 489 -4.36 21.46 -30.26
N HIS A 490 -5.00 22.04 -29.25
CA HIS A 490 -6.08 21.42 -28.47
C HIS A 490 -7.24 20.82 -29.31
N THR A 491 -7.55 21.42 -30.47
CA THR A 491 -8.62 20.94 -31.38
C THR A 491 -8.37 19.55 -31.95
N ARG A 492 -7.11 19.09 -31.94
CA ARG A 492 -6.73 17.74 -32.41
C ARG A 492 -6.94 16.67 -31.35
N PHE A 493 -7.31 17.04 -30.13
CA PHE A 493 -7.46 16.11 -29.00
C PHE A 493 -8.93 15.86 -28.68
N ARG A 494 -9.24 14.58 -28.44
CA ARG A 494 -10.50 14.11 -27.86
C ARG A 494 -10.24 13.59 -26.46
N LEU A 495 -11.05 14.03 -25.51
CA LEU A 495 -11.01 13.51 -24.14
C LEU A 495 -11.53 12.07 -24.12
N LEU A 496 -10.73 11.16 -23.55
CA LEU A 496 -11.14 9.76 -23.30
C LEU A 496 -11.51 9.54 -21.83
N GLN A 497 -10.71 10.07 -20.91
CA GLN A 497 -10.94 9.91 -19.48
C GLN A 497 -10.33 11.07 -18.68
N ARG A 498 -11.06 11.54 -17.66
CA ARG A 498 -10.58 12.59 -16.76
C ARG A 498 -9.46 12.09 -15.85
N ALA A 499 -8.52 12.99 -15.53
CA ALA A 499 -7.47 12.71 -14.57
C ALA A 499 -8.06 12.45 -13.19
N ASP A 500 -7.62 11.38 -12.55
CA ASP A 500 -8.20 10.89 -11.29
C ASP A 500 -7.16 10.70 -10.18
N GLY A 501 -5.95 11.23 -10.40
CA GLY A 501 -4.83 11.20 -9.46
C GLY A 501 -3.82 10.07 -9.67
N TYR A 502 -4.05 9.20 -10.67
CA TYR A 502 -3.17 8.07 -10.98
C TYR A 502 -2.59 8.16 -12.39
N ALA A 503 -1.39 7.60 -12.58
CA ALA A 503 -0.84 7.23 -13.87
C ALA A 503 -0.99 5.73 -14.05
N TYR A 504 -1.47 5.30 -15.22
CA TYR A 504 -1.73 3.90 -15.50
C TYR A 504 -0.71 3.35 -16.49
N GLN A 505 -0.24 2.14 -16.23
CA GLN A 505 0.57 1.33 -17.14
C GLN A 505 0.13 -0.12 -17.05
N ALA A 506 0.43 -0.93 -18.06
CA ALA A 506 0.20 -2.37 -18.02
C ALA A 506 1.56 -3.09 -18.08
N THR A 507 1.71 -4.15 -17.30
CA THR A 507 2.88 -5.03 -17.35
C THR A 507 2.43 -6.50 -17.36
N SER A 508 3.29 -7.41 -17.78
CA SER A 508 3.03 -8.85 -17.66
C SER A 508 3.11 -9.29 -16.20
N GLU A 509 2.18 -10.14 -15.76
CA GLU A 509 2.28 -10.80 -14.47
C GLU A 509 3.51 -11.73 -14.44
N GLY A 510 4.12 -11.95 -13.27
CA GLY A 510 5.24 -12.89 -13.11
C GLY A 510 6.64 -12.42 -13.59
N ARG A 511 6.79 -11.30 -14.32
CA ARG A 511 8.12 -10.72 -14.60
C ARG A 511 8.53 -9.74 -13.49
N PRO A 512 9.68 -9.91 -12.81
CA PRO A 512 10.20 -8.88 -11.92
C PRO A 512 10.49 -7.63 -12.73
N GLY A 513 9.68 -6.59 -12.53
CA GLY A 513 9.80 -5.32 -13.23
C GLY A 513 11.07 -4.57 -12.85
N TYR A 514 12.23 -5.00 -13.35
CA TYR A 514 13.38 -4.14 -13.52
C TYR A 514 13.11 -3.24 -14.71
N LEU A 515 12.52 -2.07 -14.45
CA LEU A 515 12.66 -0.92 -15.35
C LEU A 515 14.12 -0.46 -15.25
N VAL A 516 15.01 -1.15 -15.94
CA VAL A 516 16.27 -0.54 -16.38
C VAL A 516 15.86 0.52 -17.40
N PRO A 517 16.15 1.81 -17.19
CA PRO A 517 16.05 2.77 -18.29
C PRO A 517 16.99 2.26 -19.39
N ARG A 518 16.43 1.82 -20.52
CA ARG A 518 17.25 1.62 -21.72
C ARG A 518 17.85 2.99 -22.09
N PRO A 519 19.12 3.02 -22.52
CA PRO A 519 19.89 4.24 -22.74
C PRO A 519 19.17 5.24 -23.66
#